data_AF-A0A327J968-F1
#
_entry.id   AF-A0A327J968-F1
#
_cell.length_a   1.000
_cell.length_b   1.000
_cell.length_c   1.000
_cell.angle_alpha   90.00
_cell.angle_beta   90.00
_cell.angle_gamma   90.00
#
_symmetry.space_group_name_H-M   'P 1'
#
loop_
_entity.id
_entity.type
_entity.pdbx_description
1 polymer ?
#
loop_
_entity_poly.entity_id
_entity_poly.type
_entity_poly.pdbx_seq_one_letter_code
_entity_poly.pdbx_strand_id
1 'polypeptide(L)'
;MKKLLIISLLIIGFSGIGISAMKKTYSAQYAHRLEVCGAFSENYSTTMSSNQEHYTVHLTTTETVLGIRGGKCATKSEVYCQEAGQVVLKVECAFTQEQRVELAKLMTSATTDSGAANRLQNKMNNYIQNRPDVCKVTKYISDDDED
;
A
#
# COMPACT_ATOMS: atom_id res chain seq x y z
N MET A 1 0.25 -25.52 -8.97
CA MET A 1 -0.02 -24.79 -10.23
C MET A 1 -0.74 -23.45 -10.02
N LYS A 2 -1.99 -23.38 -9.53
CA LYS A 2 -2.68 -22.07 -9.33
C LYS A 2 -1.98 -21.10 -8.35
N LYS A 3 -1.39 -21.62 -7.27
CA LYS A 3 -0.63 -20.80 -6.30
C LYS A 3 0.61 -20.14 -6.91
N LEU A 4 1.39 -20.88 -7.71
CA LEU A 4 2.60 -20.37 -8.37
C LEU A 4 2.29 -19.23 -9.37
N LEU A 5 1.18 -19.33 -10.11
CA LEU A 5 0.72 -18.27 -11.03
C LEU A 5 0.28 -16.98 -10.28
N ILE A 6 -0.34 -17.13 -9.11
CA ILE A 6 -0.69 -15.97 -8.26
C ILE A 6 0.58 -15.29 -7.74
N ILE A 7 1.58 -16.10 -7.37
CA ILE A 7 2.88 -15.63 -6.85
C ILE A 7 3.61 -14.80 -7.91
N SER A 8 3.72 -15.31 -9.14
CA SER A 8 4.37 -14.59 -10.25
C SER A 8 3.64 -13.29 -10.62
N LEU A 9 2.31 -13.29 -10.64
CA LEU A 9 1.50 -12.08 -10.85
C LEU A 9 1.71 -11.02 -9.78
N LEU A 10 1.86 -11.43 -8.52
CA LEU A 10 2.10 -10.53 -7.41
C LEU A 10 3.54 -9.98 -7.43
N ILE A 11 4.54 -10.80 -7.75
CA ILE A 11 5.95 -10.35 -7.81
C ILE A 11 6.16 -9.31 -8.92
N ILE A 12 5.59 -9.53 -10.11
CA ILE A 12 5.67 -8.57 -11.24
C ILE A 12 4.81 -7.32 -10.94
N GLY A 13 3.63 -7.50 -10.36
CA GLY A 13 2.75 -6.42 -9.93
C GLY A 13 3.39 -5.51 -8.88
N PHE A 14 4.14 -6.06 -7.93
CA PHE A 14 4.80 -5.29 -6.86
C PHE A 14 6.16 -4.69 -7.25
N SER A 15 6.80 -5.18 -8.32
CA SER A 15 8.11 -4.68 -8.78
C SER A 15 7.99 -3.55 -9.81
N GLY A 16 7.00 -3.58 -10.70
CA GLY A 16 6.77 -2.55 -11.71
C GLY A 16 5.66 -1.56 -11.38
N ILE A 17 4.77 -1.91 -10.45
CA ILE A 17 3.58 -1.10 -10.16
C ILE A 17 3.63 -0.72 -8.69
N GLY A 18 4.06 0.51 -8.45
CA GLY A 18 3.75 1.20 -7.23
C GLY A 18 2.23 1.23 -7.04
N ILE A 19 1.75 0.21 -6.33
CA ILE A 19 0.48 0.17 -5.64
C ILE A 19 -0.66 0.77 -6.46
N SER A 20 -0.86 0.25 -7.67
CA SER A 20 -2.09 0.52 -8.44
C SER A 20 -3.33 -0.01 -7.71
N ALA A 21 -3.17 -0.86 -6.71
CA ALA A 21 -4.19 -1.19 -5.71
C ALA A 21 -4.68 0.03 -4.89
N MET A 22 -3.88 1.11 -4.79
CA MET A 22 -4.26 2.41 -4.20
C MET A 22 -4.95 3.34 -5.21
N LYS A 23 -5.46 2.84 -6.35
CA LYS A 23 -6.30 3.65 -7.24
C LYS A 23 -7.62 4.10 -6.61
N LYS A 24 -8.03 3.49 -5.49
CA LYS A 24 -9.05 4.07 -4.60
C LYS A 24 -8.33 5.04 -3.66
N THR A 25 -8.53 6.33 -3.91
CA THR A 25 -8.08 7.42 -3.06
C THR A 25 -8.40 7.12 -1.59
N TYR A 26 -7.43 7.36 -0.70
CA TYR A 26 -7.62 7.25 0.73
C TYR A 26 -8.89 7.99 1.17
N SER A 27 -9.63 7.43 2.12
CA SER A 27 -10.79 8.11 2.68
C SER A 27 -10.39 9.43 3.34
N ALA A 28 -11.30 10.42 3.33
CA ALA A 28 -11.07 11.68 4.04
C ALA A 28 -10.79 11.44 5.54
N GLN A 29 -11.40 10.40 6.11
CA GLN A 29 -11.18 10.02 7.50
C GLN A 29 -9.75 9.54 7.73
N TYR A 30 -9.20 8.71 6.85
CA TYR A 30 -7.81 8.28 6.95
C TYR A 30 -6.83 9.42 6.73
N ALA A 31 -7.06 10.27 5.73
CA ALA A 31 -6.22 11.45 5.51
C ALA A 31 -6.15 12.32 6.76
N HIS A 32 -7.30 12.58 7.41
CA HIS A 32 -7.35 13.32 8.67
C HIS A 32 -6.66 12.58 9.82
N ARG A 33 -6.87 11.26 9.95
CA ARG A 33 -6.25 10.45 11.01
C ARG A 33 -4.74 10.36 10.84
N LEU A 34 -4.24 10.28 9.61
CA LEU A 34 -2.82 10.41 9.29
C LEU A 34 -2.31 11.81 9.66
N GLU A 35 -3.06 12.87 9.28
CA GLU A 35 -2.71 14.24 9.60
C GLU A 35 -2.54 14.43 11.10
N VAL A 36 -3.46 14.00 11.95
CA VAL A 36 -3.33 14.16 13.42
C VAL A 36 -2.56 13.03 14.10
N CYS A 37 -2.12 12.03 13.33
CA CYS A 37 -1.57 10.78 13.82
C CYS A 37 -2.45 10.08 14.87
N GLY A 38 -3.77 10.07 14.65
CA GLY A 38 -4.75 9.41 15.51
C GLY A 38 -4.92 7.96 15.11
N ALA A 39 -4.90 7.05 16.09
CA ALA A 39 -5.07 5.63 15.83
C ALA A 39 -6.36 5.35 15.05
N PHE A 40 -6.23 4.65 13.92
CA PHE A 40 -7.32 4.39 13.01
C PHE A 40 -6.96 3.23 12.08
N SER A 41 -7.97 2.47 11.65
CA SER A 41 -7.77 1.44 10.63
C SER A 41 -8.96 1.41 9.70
N GLU A 42 -8.69 1.15 8.44
CA GLU A 42 -9.69 0.96 7.40
C GLU A 42 -9.21 -0.10 6.42
N ASN A 43 -10.14 -0.66 5.65
CA ASN A 43 -9.83 -1.68 4.67
C ASN A 43 -10.44 -1.36 3.30
N TYR A 44 -9.79 -1.88 2.27
CA TYR A 44 -10.17 -1.67 0.89
C TYR A 44 -10.01 -2.98 0.13
N SER A 45 -11.08 -3.40 -0.52
CA SER A 45 -11.01 -4.50 -1.48
C SER A 45 -10.76 -3.98 -2.88
N THR A 46 -9.79 -4.61 -3.54
CA THR A 46 -9.46 -4.41 -4.94
C THR A 46 -9.33 -5.75 -5.65
N THR A 47 -9.45 -5.70 -6.96
CA THR A 47 -9.39 -6.86 -7.83
C THR A 47 -8.32 -6.60 -8.88
N MET A 48 -7.39 -7.53 -9.03
CA MET A 48 -6.34 -7.45 -10.05
C MET A 48 -6.54 -8.59 -11.04
N SER A 49 -6.86 -8.25 -12.29
CA SER A 49 -7.06 -9.23 -13.36
C SER A 49 -5.84 -9.25 -14.28
N SER A 50 -5.37 -10.44 -14.64
CA SER A 50 -4.35 -10.66 -15.66
C SER A 50 -5.01 -10.98 -16.99
N ASN A 51 -4.76 -10.14 -18.00
CA ASN A 51 -5.24 -10.36 -19.36
C ASN A 51 -4.61 -11.59 -20.03
N GLN A 52 -3.44 -12.03 -19.56
CA GLN A 52 -2.71 -13.16 -20.14
C GLN A 52 -3.20 -14.50 -19.60
N GLU A 53 -3.68 -14.56 -18.35
CA GLU A 53 -4.00 -15.83 -17.68
C GLU A 53 -5.48 -16.04 -17.39
N HIS A 54 -6.36 -15.11 -17.81
CA HIS A 54 -7.78 -15.09 -17.41
C HIS A 54 -7.97 -15.28 -15.90
N TYR A 55 -7.02 -14.79 -15.11
CA TYR A 55 -6.98 -14.96 -13.67
C TYR A 55 -7.28 -13.64 -12.98
N THR A 56 -8.12 -13.72 -11.96
CA THR A 56 -8.52 -12.58 -11.14
C THR A 56 -8.10 -12.84 -9.70
N VAL A 57 -7.30 -11.94 -9.15
CA VAL A 57 -6.81 -11.96 -7.77
C VAL A 57 -7.64 -10.96 -6.95
N HIS A 58 -8.14 -11.38 -5.80
CA HIS A 58 -8.86 -10.53 -4.86
C HIS A 58 -7.94 -10.13 -3.71
N LEU A 59 -7.70 -8.83 -3.59
CA LEU A 59 -6.81 -8.26 -2.59
C LEU A 59 -7.63 -7.44 -1.61
N THR A 60 -7.32 -7.59 -0.32
CA THR A 60 -7.80 -6.70 0.73
C THR A 60 -6.62 -6.00 1.35
N THR A 61 -6.55 -4.68 1.18
CA THR A 61 -5.55 -3.84 1.83
C THR A 61 -6.13 -3.31 3.13
N THR A 62 -5.44 -3.52 4.24
CA THR A 62 -5.76 -2.88 5.53
C THR A 62 -4.74 -1.79 5.79
N GLU A 63 -5.20 -0.56 5.87
CA GLU A 63 -4.40 0.62 6.17
C GLU A 63 -4.62 1.00 7.63
N THR A 64 -3.54 1.14 8.40
CA THR A 64 -3.58 1.43 9.84
C THR A 64 -2.65 2.58 10.19
N VAL A 65 -3.17 3.58 10.89
CA VAL A 65 -2.39 4.57 11.64
C VAL A 65 -2.23 4.03 13.06
N LEU A 66 -1.00 3.76 13.49
CA LEU A 66 -0.69 3.18 14.80
C LEU A 66 -0.52 4.23 15.90
N GLY A 67 -0.42 5.51 15.51
CA GLY A 67 -0.11 6.63 16.40
C GLY A 67 1.38 6.94 16.49
N ILE A 68 1.74 7.84 17.40
CA ILE A 68 3.12 8.30 17.55
C ILE A 68 3.99 7.20 18.20
N ARG A 69 5.10 6.85 17.54
CA ARG A 69 6.14 5.93 18.02
C ARG A 69 7.51 6.55 17.70
N GLY A 70 8.37 6.67 18.71
CA GLY A 70 9.71 7.25 18.52
C GLY A 70 9.70 8.67 17.93
N GLY A 71 8.70 9.49 18.27
CA GLY A 71 8.55 10.87 17.77
C GLY A 71 8.02 10.99 16.33
N LYS A 72 7.77 9.88 15.64
CA LYS A 72 7.18 9.84 14.29
C LYS A 72 5.81 9.18 14.32
N CYS A 73 4.99 9.46 13.31
CA CYS A 73 3.72 8.77 13.11
C CYS A 73 3.95 7.42 12.45
N ALA A 74 3.68 6.33 13.17
CA ALA A 74 3.82 4.99 12.62
C ALA A 74 2.53 4.57 11.89
N THR A 75 2.69 4.01 10.69
CA THR A 75 1.61 3.44 9.90
C THR A 75 1.98 2.04 9.43
N LYS A 76 0.95 1.24 9.13
CA LYS A 76 1.08 -0.12 8.61
C LYS A 76 0.04 -0.33 7.52
N SER A 77 0.48 -0.85 6.38
CA SER A 77 -0.38 -1.33 5.29
C SER A 77 -0.14 -2.82 5.10
N GLU A 78 -1.20 -3.62 5.14
CA GLU A 78 -1.14 -5.08 4.94
C GLU A 78 -2.05 -5.45 3.76
N VAL A 79 -1.48 -6.12 2.76
CA VAL A 79 -2.23 -6.63 1.60
C VAL A 79 -2.43 -8.13 1.78
N TYR A 80 -3.68 -8.53 1.97
CA TYR A 80 -4.11 -9.93 2.03
C TYR A 80 -4.60 -10.39 0.66
N CYS A 81 -4.08 -11.52 0.18
CA CYS A 81 -4.51 -12.16 -1.06
C CYS A 81 -5.46 -13.32 -0.72
N GLN A 82 -6.70 -13.24 -1.18
CA GLN A 82 -7.73 -14.23 -0.84
C GLN A 82 -7.40 -15.60 -1.41
N GLU A 83 -6.86 -15.64 -2.63
CA GLU A 83 -6.52 -16.89 -3.31
C GLU A 83 -5.29 -17.57 -2.73
N ALA A 84 -4.35 -16.79 -2.17
CA ALA A 84 -3.21 -17.31 -1.44
C ALA A 84 -3.55 -17.69 0.01
N GLY A 85 -4.62 -17.12 0.57
CA GLY A 85 -5.04 -17.34 1.95
C GLY A 85 -4.11 -16.70 2.98
N GLN A 86 -3.33 -15.68 2.59
CA GLN A 86 -2.32 -15.06 3.46
C GLN A 86 -2.05 -13.59 3.11
N VAL A 87 -1.42 -12.87 4.04
CA VAL A 87 -0.80 -11.56 3.77
C VAL A 87 0.37 -11.78 2.83
N VAL A 88 0.41 -10.99 1.76
CA VAL A 88 1.43 -11.10 0.70
C VAL A 88 2.40 -9.92 0.69
N LEU A 89 1.96 -8.78 1.22
CA LEU A 89 2.77 -7.56 1.35
C LEU A 89 2.44 -6.87 2.66
N LYS A 90 3.48 -6.37 3.34
CA LYS A 90 3.36 -5.46 4.47
C LYS A 90 4.29 -4.27 4.25
N VAL A 91 3.77 -3.07 4.45
CA VAL A 91 4.52 -1.82 4.40
C VAL A 91 4.37 -1.13 5.74
N GLU A 92 5.49 -0.87 6.41
CA GLU A 92 5.52 -0.13 7.68
C GLU A 92 6.23 1.19 7.45
N CYS A 93 5.57 2.31 7.73
CA CYS A 93 6.15 3.63 7.55
C CYS A 93 6.19 4.42 8.86
N ALA A 94 7.15 5.32 8.97
CA ALA A 94 7.30 6.26 10.08
C ALA A 94 7.48 7.68 9.53
N PHE A 95 6.42 8.49 9.59
CA PHE A 95 6.39 9.84 9.03
C PHE A 95 6.68 10.92 10.07
N THR A 96 7.46 11.92 9.70
CA THR A 96 7.57 13.17 10.48
C THR A 96 6.27 13.96 10.41
N GLN A 97 6.12 14.97 11.28
CA GLN A 97 4.97 15.88 11.25
C GLN A 97 4.79 16.56 9.89
N GLU A 98 5.86 17.07 9.31
CA GLU A 98 5.83 17.71 7.99
C GLU A 98 5.39 16.73 6.90
N GLN A 99 5.94 15.51 6.91
CA GLN A 99 5.59 14.47 5.95
C GLN A 99 4.12 14.07 6.02
N ARG A 100 3.56 13.88 7.23
CA ARG A 100 2.13 13.50 7.39
C ARG A 100 1.18 14.61 6.97
N VAL A 101 1.48 15.87 7.30
CA VAL A 101 0.64 17.02 6.92
C VAL A 101 0.65 17.19 5.39
N GLU A 102 1.80 17.07 4.75
CA GLU A 102 1.89 17.16 3.30
C GLU A 102 1.18 15.99 2.61
N LEU A 103 1.35 14.76 3.09
CA LEU A 103 0.65 13.59 2.57
C LEU A 103 -0.87 13.72 2.72
N ALA A 104 -1.37 14.15 3.88
CA ALA A 104 -2.81 14.34 4.10
C ALA A 104 -3.41 15.39 3.15
N LYS A 105 -2.70 16.49 2.90
CA LYS A 105 -3.11 17.47 1.88
C LYS A 105 -3.19 16.86 0.49
N LEU A 106 -2.17 16.10 0.09
CA LEU A 106 -2.16 15.42 -1.21
C LEU A 106 -3.28 14.37 -1.32
N MET A 107 -3.57 13.63 -0.25
CA MET A 107 -4.68 12.67 -0.19
C MET A 107 -6.03 13.36 -0.39
N THR A 108 -6.26 14.49 0.31
CA THR A 108 -7.49 15.27 0.15
C THR A 108 -7.63 15.82 -1.27
N SER A 109 -6.58 16.43 -1.82
CA SER A 109 -6.61 17.00 -3.18
C SER A 109 -6.74 15.93 -4.28
N ALA A 110 -6.19 14.72 -4.08
CA ALA A 110 -6.27 13.62 -5.05
C ALA A 110 -7.70 13.16 -5.33
N THR A 111 -8.67 13.49 -4.47
CA THR A 111 -10.10 13.18 -4.68
C THR A 111 -10.73 13.96 -5.83
N THR A 112 -10.16 15.12 -6.19
CA THR A 112 -10.70 16.02 -7.21
C THR A 112 -9.67 16.45 -8.26
N ASP A 113 -8.37 16.30 -8.01
CA ASP A 113 -7.27 16.67 -8.90
C ASP A 113 -6.44 15.44 -9.27
N SER A 114 -6.48 15.05 -10.55
CA SER A 114 -5.70 13.93 -11.10
C SER A 114 -4.19 14.19 -11.05
N GLY A 115 -3.75 15.45 -11.15
CA GLY A 115 -2.37 15.84 -10.93
C GLY A 115 -1.94 15.61 -9.49
N ALA A 116 -2.81 15.90 -8.51
CA ALA A 116 -2.55 15.58 -7.11
C ALA A 116 -2.50 14.08 -6.86
N ALA A 117 -3.38 13.29 -7.50
CA ALA A 117 -3.36 11.83 -7.42
C ALA A 117 -2.01 11.26 -7.94
N ASN A 118 -1.52 11.76 -9.08
CA ASN A 118 -0.22 11.35 -9.62
C ASN A 118 0.94 11.74 -8.69
N ARG A 119 0.92 12.97 -8.14
CA ARG A 119 1.94 13.42 -7.17
C ARG A 119 1.94 12.56 -5.91
N LEU A 120 0.76 12.24 -5.38
CA LEU A 120 0.61 11.36 -4.22
C LEU A 120 1.18 9.97 -4.52
N GLN A 121 0.81 9.37 -5.65
CA GLN A 121 1.31 8.06 -6.06
C GLN A 121 2.83 8.05 -6.20
N ASN A 122 3.40 9.02 -6.91
CA ASN A 122 4.86 9.14 -7.08
C ASN A 122 5.57 9.29 -5.74
N LYS A 123 4.98 10.06 -4.82
CA LYS A 123 5.57 10.30 -3.50
C LYS A 123 5.55 9.04 -2.63
N MET A 124 4.42 8.34 -2.59
CA MET A 124 4.31 7.07 -1.86
C MET A 124 5.24 6.00 -2.45
N ASN A 125 5.32 5.91 -3.78
CA ASN A 125 6.26 5.01 -4.46
C ASN A 125 7.70 5.32 -4.09
N ASN A 126 8.09 6.59 -4.09
CA ASN A 126 9.43 7.00 -3.68
C ASN A 126 9.71 6.65 -2.21
N TYR A 127 8.73 6.81 -1.31
CA TYR A 127 8.93 6.41 0.08
C TYR A 127 9.15 4.90 0.22
N ILE A 128 8.39 4.11 -0.52
CA ILE A 128 8.36 2.65 -0.42
C ILE A 128 9.57 2.01 -1.11
N GLN A 129 10.04 2.59 -2.21
CA GLN A 129 11.14 2.03 -3.01
C GLN A 129 12.51 2.62 -2.66
N ASN A 130 12.58 3.93 -2.40
CA ASN A 130 13.86 4.66 -2.34
C ASN A 130 14.18 5.23 -0.94
N ARG A 131 13.27 5.11 0.03
CA ARG A 131 13.44 5.70 1.39
C ARG A 131 13.20 4.65 2.48
N PRO A 132 14.14 3.70 2.66
CA PRO A 132 14.04 2.68 3.71
C PRO A 132 14.05 3.27 5.13
N ASP A 133 14.51 4.52 5.29
CA ASP A 133 14.44 5.29 6.53
C ASP A 133 13.02 5.79 6.87
N VAL A 134 12.12 5.81 5.88
CA VAL A 134 10.72 6.22 6.00
C VAL A 134 9.80 5.01 5.97
N CYS A 135 9.94 4.12 4.98
CA CYS A 135 9.09 2.94 4.82
C CYS A 135 9.92 1.66 4.66
N LYS A 136 9.52 0.61 5.38
CA LYS A 136 10.05 -0.75 5.25
C LYS A 136 9.01 -1.63 4.57
N VAL A 137 9.43 -2.35 3.53
CA VAL A 137 8.59 -3.29 2.79
C VAL A 137 8.98 -4.72 3.17
N THR A 138 7.99 -5.53 3.51
CA THR A 138 8.15 -6.97 3.71
C THR A 138 7.23 -7.69 2.74
N LYS A 139 7.81 -8.54 1.89
CA LYS A 139 7.06 -9.43 0.99
C LYS A 139 7.01 -10.81 1.63
N TYR A 140 5.83 -11.41 1.66
CA TYR A 140 5.60 -12.75 2.25
C TYR A 140 5.36 -13.81 1.18
N ILE A 141 5.68 -13.46 -0.06
CA ILE A 141 5.64 -14.38 -1.18
C ILE A 141 7.09 -14.78 -1.46
N SER A 142 7.42 -16.03 -1.19
CA SER A 142 8.67 -16.66 -1.59
C SER A 142 8.53 -17.23 -3.01
N ASP A 143 9.57 -17.04 -3.83
CA ASP A 143 9.85 -17.92 -4.97
C ASP A 143 10.37 -19.25 -4.40
N ASP A 144 9.49 -20.09 -3.84
CA ASP A 144 9.86 -21.46 -3.52
C ASP A 144 9.72 -22.30 -4.80
N ASP A 145 10.70 -22.17 -5.70
CA ASP A 145 10.96 -23.07 -6.84
C ASP A 145 12.48 -23.06 -7.16
N GLU A 146 13.34 -23.34 -6.16
CA GLU A 146 14.68 -23.89 -6.41
C GLU A 146 14.99 -24.97 -5.36
N ASP A 147 14.55 -26.20 -5.64
CA ASP A 147 15.25 -27.46 -5.31
C ASP A 147 14.71 -28.61 -6.21
#